data_AF-A0A920Q215-F1
#
_entry.id   AF-A0A920Q215-F1
#
_cell.length_a   1.000
_cell.length_b   1.000
_cell.length_c   1.000
_cell.angle_alpha   90.00
_cell.angle_beta   90.00
_cell.angle_gamma   90.00
#
_symmetry.space_group_name_H-M   'P 1'
#
loop_
_entity.id
_entity.type
_entity.pdbx_description
1 polymer ?
#
loop_
_entity_poly.entity_id
_entity_poly.type
_entity_poly.pdbx_seq_one_letter_code
_entity_poly.pdbx_strand_id
1 'polypeptide(L)'
;MSGVYKDVLLTRASDTNVHQMGQDGGLVSAILIWCLDNGIIDGALTSHLEPDGPDGSSSWKAIPAVATDRASVLAGAGSRYTYSANTLAMPEALDRGLSSLALVGMSCQTSIGPVMWHRKVGKAGKPIKLNIGLLCSKSFDDAIFEELFWTKYRLRKEEMVKMNIKGVFQIWMRNGDYHEINLKECHAWTREGCNHCPDFAAEHADISTGGIGENNDWTLTIVRTELGRQVIMGMLADGVIEGRPGDSDPGAIALMHKLAAKSRERWPDWANPTARVGLPVKAG
;
A
#
# COMPACT_ATOMS: atom_id res chain seq x y z
N MET A 1 -2.09 8.80 17.59
CA MET A 1 -1.55 7.44 17.34
C MET A 1 -1.20 7.18 15.88
N SER A 2 -1.95 7.69 14.89
CA SER A 2 -1.78 7.38 13.46
C SER A 2 -1.14 8.52 12.64
N GLY A 3 -0.23 9.26 13.28
CA GLY A 3 0.45 10.43 12.71
C GLY A 3 -0.41 11.69 12.62
N VAL A 4 0.16 12.73 12.01
CA VAL A 4 -0.53 13.99 11.70
C VAL A 4 -1.33 13.81 10.41
N TYR A 5 -2.57 14.29 10.41
CA TYR A 5 -3.44 14.29 9.25
C TYR A 5 -4.42 15.48 9.32
N LYS A 6 -4.97 15.84 8.16
CA LYS A 6 -5.96 16.91 7.98
C LYS A 6 -7.38 16.34 7.96
N ASP A 7 -7.59 15.31 7.14
CA ASP A 7 -8.90 14.72 6.89
C ASP A 7 -8.80 13.19 6.89
N VAL A 8 -9.88 12.52 7.31
CA VAL A 8 -10.04 11.07 7.17
C VAL A 8 -11.38 10.79 6.50
N LEU A 9 -11.33 10.03 5.42
CA LEU A 9 -12.46 9.74 4.53
C LEU A 9 -12.51 8.24 4.27
N LEU A 10 -13.69 7.76 3.88
CA LEU A 10 -13.82 6.51 3.14
C LEU A 10 -14.06 6.90 1.68
N THR A 11 -13.26 6.37 0.78
CA THR A 11 -13.39 6.68 -0.66
C THR A 11 -13.41 5.42 -1.51
N ARG A 12 -13.96 5.53 -2.72
CA ARG A 12 -13.86 4.49 -3.74
C ARG A 12 -13.88 5.09 -5.14
N ALA A 13 -13.29 4.39 -6.10
CA ALA A 13 -13.34 4.76 -7.52
C ALA A 13 -14.78 4.70 -8.04
N SER A 14 -15.19 5.73 -8.77
CA SER A 14 -16.49 5.77 -9.44
C SER A 14 -16.50 4.93 -10.73
N ASP A 15 -15.33 4.79 -11.37
CA ASP A 15 -15.15 3.89 -12.51
C ASP A 15 -15.23 2.43 -12.06
N THR A 16 -16.19 1.69 -12.63
CA THR A 16 -16.47 0.30 -12.26
C THR A 16 -15.27 -0.63 -12.52
N ASN A 17 -14.52 -0.44 -13.60
CA ASN A 17 -13.37 -1.27 -13.91
C ASN A 17 -12.22 -1.00 -12.92
N VAL A 18 -11.95 0.27 -12.63
CA VAL A 18 -10.92 0.65 -11.63
C VAL A 18 -11.29 0.12 -10.24
N HIS A 19 -12.56 0.20 -9.87
CA HIS A 19 -13.06 -0.33 -8.61
C HIS A 19 -12.89 -1.86 -8.54
N GLN A 20 -13.33 -2.61 -9.57
CA GLN A 20 -13.25 -4.07 -9.59
C GLN A 20 -11.82 -4.61 -9.61
N MET A 21 -10.91 -3.92 -10.31
CA MET A 21 -9.49 -4.27 -10.37
C MET A 21 -8.74 -3.92 -9.07
N GLY A 22 -9.28 -3.00 -8.28
CA GLY A 22 -8.72 -2.59 -7.00
C GLY A 22 -8.67 -3.72 -5.97
N GLN A 23 -7.72 -3.63 -5.02
CA GLN A 23 -7.73 -4.53 -3.87
C GLN A 23 -8.97 -4.30 -3.00
N ASP A 24 -9.22 -3.02 -2.69
CA ASP A 24 -10.36 -2.50 -1.93
C ASP A 24 -11.15 -1.57 -2.88
N GLY A 25 -11.46 -0.33 -2.48
CA GLY A 25 -12.22 0.62 -3.30
C GLY A 25 -11.51 1.19 -4.54
N GLY A 26 -10.40 0.62 -5.03
CA GLY A 26 -9.71 1.08 -6.26
C GLY A 26 -9.01 2.45 -6.20
N LEU A 27 -8.93 3.07 -5.02
CA LEU A 27 -8.47 4.45 -4.84
C LEU A 27 -7.08 4.75 -5.41
N VAL A 28 -6.07 3.92 -5.15
CA VAL A 28 -4.68 4.20 -5.59
C VAL A 28 -4.60 4.30 -7.10
N SER A 29 -5.22 3.34 -7.81
CA SER A 29 -5.30 3.36 -9.27
C SER A 29 -6.06 4.59 -9.77
N ALA A 30 -7.17 4.97 -9.12
CA ALA A 30 -7.90 6.18 -9.47
C ALA A 30 -7.05 7.46 -9.29
N ILE A 31 -6.29 7.57 -8.20
CA ILE A 31 -5.38 8.71 -7.96
C ILE A 31 -4.34 8.78 -9.08
N LEU A 32 -3.66 7.67 -9.38
CA LEU A 32 -2.61 7.65 -10.39
C LEU A 32 -3.14 8.01 -11.78
N ILE A 33 -4.27 7.42 -12.19
CA ILE A 33 -4.91 7.71 -13.48
C ILE A 33 -5.28 9.19 -13.55
N TRP A 34 -5.99 9.72 -12.55
CA TRP A 34 -6.42 11.11 -12.55
C TRP A 34 -5.23 12.08 -12.54
N CYS A 35 -4.17 11.79 -11.78
CA CYS A 35 -2.97 12.63 -11.76
C CYS A 35 -2.19 12.59 -13.08
N LEU A 36 -2.16 11.46 -13.79
CA LEU A 36 -1.57 11.35 -15.14
C LEU A 36 -2.40 12.15 -16.15
N ASP A 37 -3.73 11.98 -16.15
CA ASP A 37 -4.65 12.66 -17.08
C ASP A 37 -4.62 14.19 -16.90
N ASN A 38 -4.37 14.66 -15.67
CA ASN A 38 -4.27 16.08 -15.33
C ASN A 38 -2.82 16.63 -15.36
N GLY A 39 -1.83 15.82 -15.76
CA GLY A 39 -0.43 16.26 -15.85
C GLY A 39 0.21 16.65 -14.53
N ILE A 40 -0.33 16.18 -13.40
CA ILE A 40 0.24 16.38 -12.04
C ILE A 40 1.49 15.52 -11.87
N ILE A 41 1.48 14.33 -12.48
CA ILE A 41 2.62 13.42 -12.57
C ILE A 41 2.82 13.01 -14.03
N ASP A 42 4.05 12.66 -14.40
CA ASP A 42 4.40 12.06 -15.70
C ASP A 42 4.71 10.55 -15.58
N GLY A 43 4.75 10.02 -14.35
CA GLY A 43 4.85 8.59 -14.09
C GLY A 43 4.67 8.23 -12.63
N ALA A 44 4.60 6.93 -12.34
CA ALA A 44 4.44 6.40 -11.00
C ALA A 44 5.36 5.20 -10.75
N LEU A 45 6.09 5.24 -9.64
CA LEU A 45 6.85 4.13 -9.11
C LEU A 45 5.90 3.24 -8.29
N THR A 46 5.60 2.07 -8.82
CA THR A 46 4.66 1.10 -8.26
C THR A 46 5.28 -0.31 -8.26
N SER A 47 4.47 -1.32 -7.95
CA SER A 47 4.82 -2.73 -8.16
C SER A 47 3.86 -3.40 -9.12
N HIS A 48 4.38 -4.19 -10.04
CA HIS A 48 3.62 -5.11 -10.87
C HIS A 48 3.85 -6.56 -10.43
N LEU A 49 3.09 -7.49 -11.00
CA LEU A 49 3.51 -8.88 -11.00
C LEU A 49 4.59 -9.07 -12.05
N GLU A 50 5.58 -9.90 -11.73
CA GLU A 50 6.44 -10.49 -12.76
C GLU A 50 5.56 -11.13 -13.84
N PRO A 51 5.92 -11.01 -15.14
CA PRO A 51 5.14 -11.59 -16.21
C PRO A 51 4.84 -13.07 -15.97
N ASP A 52 3.62 -13.49 -16.32
CA ASP A 52 3.21 -14.89 -16.19
C ASP A 52 4.13 -15.81 -17.01
N GLY A 53 4.24 -17.05 -16.53
CA GLY A 53 4.99 -18.10 -17.21
C GLY A 53 4.40 -18.45 -18.58
N PRO A 54 5.12 -19.25 -19.40
CA PRO A 54 4.64 -19.69 -20.72
C PRO A 54 3.30 -20.43 -20.70
N ASP A 55 2.92 -20.99 -19.54
CA ASP A 55 1.67 -21.71 -19.30
C ASP A 55 0.54 -20.82 -18.72
N GLY A 56 0.77 -19.51 -18.61
CA GLY A 56 -0.18 -18.55 -18.03
C GLY A 56 -0.26 -18.61 -16.51
N SER A 57 0.68 -19.27 -15.84
CA SER A 57 0.79 -19.28 -14.39
C SER A 57 1.42 -18.00 -13.85
N SER A 58 0.84 -17.44 -12.78
CA SER A 58 1.42 -16.27 -12.13
C SER A 58 2.49 -16.68 -11.12
N SER A 59 3.65 -16.02 -11.18
CA SER A 59 4.71 -16.24 -10.19
C SER A 59 4.41 -15.60 -8.84
N TRP A 60 3.36 -14.77 -8.75
CA TRP A 60 3.00 -13.94 -7.57
C TRP A 60 4.11 -13.03 -7.04
N LYS A 61 5.23 -12.94 -7.76
CA LYS A 61 6.38 -12.14 -7.37
C LYS A 61 6.12 -10.68 -7.72
N ALA A 62 6.08 -9.84 -6.70
CA ALA A 62 5.98 -8.40 -6.88
C ALA A 62 7.33 -7.84 -7.36
N ILE A 63 7.33 -7.11 -8.47
CA ILE A 63 8.50 -6.43 -9.02
C ILE A 63 8.28 -4.92 -9.10
N PRO A 64 9.31 -4.10 -8.86
CA PRO A 64 9.24 -2.65 -9.09
C PRO A 64 8.88 -2.35 -10.54
N ALA A 65 8.03 -1.36 -10.77
CA ALA A 65 7.60 -0.98 -12.12
C ALA A 65 7.34 0.52 -12.24
N VAL A 66 7.45 1.03 -13.47
CA VAL A 66 7.06 2.40 -13.84
C VAL A 66 5.75 2.37 -14.61
N ALA A 67 4.71 2.98 -14.06
CA ALA A 67 3.44 3.19 -14.74
C ALA A 67 3.36 4.62 -15.30
N THR A 68 2.95 4.76 -16.56
CA THR A 68 2.85 6.06 -17.27
C THR A 68 1.53 6.26 -18.00
N ASP A 69 0.65 5.26 -17.94
CA ASP A 69 -0.66 5.29 -18.56
C ASP A 69 -1.64 4.45 -17.74
N ARG A 70 -2.93 4.54 -18.10
CA ARG A 70 -3.99 3.79 -17.43
C ARG A 70 -3.75 2.28 -17.45
N ALA A 71 -3.25 1.72 -18.55
CA ALA A 71 -3.06 0.28 -18.69
C ALA A 71 -1.98 -0.24 -17.74
N SER A 72 -0.84 0.43 -17.68
CA SER A 72 0.26 0.14 -16.77
C SER A 72 -0.15 0.36 -15.30
N VAL A 73 -0.94 1.40 -14.99
CA VAL A 73 -1.50 1.57 -13.63
C VAL A 73 -2.37 0.39 -13.21
N LEU A 74 -3.24 -0.08 -14.11
CA LEU A 74 -4.14 -1.20 -13.83
C LEU A 74 -3.41 -2.55 -13.77
N ALA A 75 -2.32 -2.74 -14.52
CA ALA A 75 -1.44 -3.91 -14.38
C ALA A 75 -0.79 -3.99 -12.98
N GLY A 76 -0.58 -2.84 -12.35
CA GLY A 76 -0.13 -2.73 -10.96
C GLY A 76 -1.22 -2.86 -9.90
N ALA A 77 -2.50 -3.01 -10.26
CA ALA A 77 -3.58 -3.11 -9.28
C ALA A 77 -3.54 -4.43 -8.47
N GLY A 78 -4.17 -4.41 -7.30
CA GLY A 78 -4.23 -5.54 -6.37
C GLY A 78 -3.03 -5.63 -5.41
N SER A 79 -3.28 -6.14 -4.21
CA SER A 79 -2.25 -6.30 -3.18
C SER A 79 -1.44 -7.57 -3.40
N ARG A 80 -0.12 -7.43 -3.25
CA ARG A 80 0.81 -8.55 -3.11
C ARG A 80 1.40 -8.45 -1.72
N TYR A 81 1.42 -9.57 -1.00
CA TYR A 81 1.87 -9.60 0.40
C TYR A 81 3.36 -9.92 0.55
N THR A 82 4.08 -10.00 -0.57
CA THR A 82 5.55 -10.07 -0.61
C THR A 82 6.14 -8.71 -1.00
N TYR A 83 7.43 -8.53 -0.74
CA TYR A 83 8.04 -7.21 -0.74
C TYR A 83 8.56 -6.79 -2.12
N SER A 84 8.08 -5.67 -2.65
CA SER A 84 8.67 -4.97 -3.80
C SER A 84 9.26 -3.62 -3.36
N ALA A 85 10.52 -3.36 -3.68
CA ALA A 85 11.16 -2.07 -3.46
C ALA A 85 10.88 -1.12 -4.64
N ASN A 86 9.74 -0.43 -4.63
CA ASN A 86 9.25 0.31 -5.79
C ASN A 86 10.20 1.43 -6.25
N THR A 87 11.03 1.96 -5.35
CA THR A 87 12.08 2.93 -5.69
C THR A 87 13.17 2.39 -6.62
N LEU A 88 13.31 1.07 -6.77
CA LEU A 88 14.24 0.48 -7.75
C LEU A 88 13.78 0.66 -9.19
N ALA A 89 12.55 1.11 -9.43
CA ALA A 89 12.07 1.52 -10.75
C ALA A 89 12.51 2.96 -11.11
N MET A 90 13.13 3.69 -10.19
CA MET A 90 13.60 5.07 -10.43
C MET A 90 14.58 5.20 -11.61
N PRO A 91 15.61 4.33 -11.78
CA PRO A 91 16.53 4.44 -12.92
C PRO A 91 15.80 4.35 -14.26
N GLU A 92 14.88 3.39 -14.42
CA GLU A 92 14.05 3.26 -15.63
C GLU A 92 13.22 4.53 -15.87
N ALA A 93 12.58 5.06 -14.82
CA ALA A 93 11.78 6.28 -14.93
C ALA A 93 12.62 7.47 -15.43
N LEU A 94 13.84 7.64 -14.90
CA LEU A 94 14.74 8.71 -15.30
C LEU A 94 15.29 8.52 -16.72
N ASP A 95 15.62 7.30 -17.12
CA ASP A 95 16.07 6.97 -18.47
C ASP A 95 14.97 7.25 -19.51
N ARG A 96 13.70 7.10 -19.12
CA ARG A 96 12.52 7.48 -19.91
C ARG A 96 12.23 8.99 -19.92
N GLY A 97 13.04 9.80 -19.23
CA GLY A 97 12.91 11.25 -19.16
C GLY A 97 11.83 11.76 -18.20
N LEU A 98 11.31 10.90 -17.32
CA LEU A 98 10.28 11.27 -16.35
C LEU A 98 10.86 12.08 -15.20
N SER A 99 10.11 13.06 -14.71
CA SER A 99 10.62 14.07 -13.76
C SER A 99 9.62 14.47 -12.68
N SER A 100 8.35 14.08 -12.83
CA SER A 100 7.26 14.35 -11.90
C SER A 100 6.60 13.03 -11.51
N LEU A 101 7.23 12.30 -10.59
CA LEU A 101 6.85 10.94 -10.24
C LEU A 101 5.95 10.88 -9.01
N ALA A 102 4.94 10.00 -9.05
CA ALA A 102 4.33 9.46 -7.84
C ALA A 102 5.17 8.30 -7.30
N LEU A 103 5.31 8.18 -5.98
CA LEU A 103 5.78 6.97 -5.30
C LEU A 103 4.60 6.32 -4.60
N VAL A 104 4.23 5.11 -5.00
CA VAL A 104 3.31 4.26 -4.24
C VAL A 104 4.14 3.28 -3.42
N GLY A 105 3.92 3.22 -2.12
CA GLY A 105 4.64 2.26 -1.29
C GLY A 105 4.07 2.11 0.10
N MET A 106 4.53 1.08 0.81
CA MET A 106 4.23 0.91 2.23
C MET A 106 4.91 2.00 3.07
N SER A 107 4.55 2.11 4.34
CA SER A 107 5.10 3.10 5.29
C SER A 107 6.62 3.27 5.28
N CYS A 108 7.37 2.17 5.16
CA CYS A 108 8.82 2.20 5.06
C CYS A 108 9.32 2.89 3.78
N GLN A 109 8.62 2.71 2.65
CA GLN A 109 8.96 3.33 1.37
C GLN A 109 8.50 4.78 1.30
N THR A 110 7.34 5.10 1.89
CA THR A 110 6.84 6.49 1.90
C THR A 110 7.73 7.42 2.71
N SER A 111 8.56 6.89 3.61
CA SER A 111 9.55 7.67 4.34
C SER A 111 10.71 8.15 3.46
N ILE A 112 10.93 7.52 2.30
CA ILE A 112 12.10 7.78 1.43
C ILE A 112 12.09 9.20 0.88
N GLY A 113 10.97 9.63 0.27
CA GLY A 113 10.83 10.97 -0.31
C GLY A 113 11.08 12.09 0.71
N PRO A 114 10.33 12.14 1.83
CA PRO A 114 10.52 13.13 2.89
C PRO A 114 11.93 13.16 3.47
N VAL A 115 12.57 12.00 3.69
CA VAL A 115 13.96 11.95 4.16
C VAL A 115 14.92 12.53 3.11
N MET A 116 14.75 12.20 1.83
CA MET A 116 15.57 12.76 0.75
C MET A 116 15.39 14.28 0.65
N TRP A 117 14.17 14.78 0.73
CA TRP A 117 13.87 16.22 0.69
C TRP A 117 14.49 16.95 1.88
N HIS A 118 14.29 16.43 3.10
CA HIS A 118 14.84 17.02 4.32
C HIS A 118 16.38 17.05 4.32
N ARG A 119 17.01 15.97 3.85
CA ARG A 119 18.48 15.86 3.74
C ARG A 119 19.06 16.50 2.48
N LYS A 120 18.24 17.17 1.67
CA LYS A 120 18.64 17.84 0.41
C LYS A 120 19.32 16.90 -0.60
N VAL A 121 18.89 15.63 -0.66
CA VAL A 121 19.35 14.64 -1.65
C VAL A 121 18.64 14.88 -2.98
N GLY A 122 18.99 16.00 -3.63
CA GLY A 122 18.20 16.57 -4.71
C GLY A 122 18.08 15.69 -5.96
N LYS A 123 19.15 15.02 -6.39
CA LYS A 123 19.11 14.20 -7.63
C LYS A 123 18.09 13.05 -7.53
N ALA A 124 18.02 12.38 -6.39
CA ALA A 124 17.10 11.25 -6.18
C ALA A 124 15.72 11.69 -5.66
N GLY A 125 15.66 12.75 -4.85
CA GLY A 125 14.42 13.19 -4.21
C GLY A 125 13.57 14.14 -5.05
N LYS A 126 14.17 15.00 -5.89
CA LYS A 126 13.43 16.00 -6.69
C LYS A 126 12.38 15.37 -7.63
N PRO A 127 12.61 14.21 -8.27
CA PRO A 127 11.62 13.60 -9.14
C PRO A 127 10.34 13.17 -8.41
N ILE A 128 10.42 12.80 -7.13
CA ILE A 128 9.24 12.38 -6.36
C ILE A 128 8.42 13.63 -6.02
N LYS A 129 7.21 13.75 -6.58
CA LYS A 129 6.29 14.87 -6.37
C LYS A 129 5.08 14.51 -5.54
N LEU A 130 4.62 13.26 -5.65
CA LEU A 130 3.44 12.75 -4.95
C LEU A 130 3.82 11.46 -4.23
N ASN A 131 3.50 11.35 -2.95
CA ASN A 131 3.84 10.21 -2.12
C ASN A 131 2.57 9.54 -1.59
N ILE A 132 2.24 8.34 -2.07
CA ILE A 132 1.02 7.60 -1.73
C ILE A 132 1.38 6.41 -0.86
N GLY A 133 0.85 6.40 0.36
CA GLY A 133 1.18 5.41 1.38
C GLY A 133 0.15 4.32 1.54
N LEU A 134 0.57 3.06 1.45
CA LEU A 134 -0.26 1.91 1.76
C LEU A 134 -0.15 1.58 3.24
N LEU A 135 -1.29 1.44 3.92
CA LEU A 135 -1.34 0.92 5.29
C LEU A 135 -0.74 -0.49 5.30
N CYS A 136 0.24 -0.72 6.15
CA CYS A 136 1.00 -1.97 6.14
C CYS A 136 1.32 -2.42 7.57
N SER A 137 1.00 -3.68 7.88
CA SER A 137 1.48 -4.29 9.13
C SER A 137 2.76 -5.08 8.90
N LYS A 138 2.81 -5.89 7.86
CA LYS A 138 3.90 -6.83 7.55
C LYS A 138 3.93 -7.11 6.04
N SER A 139 5.11 -7.43 5.55
CA SER A 139 5.32 -8.15 4.30
C SER A 139 5.95 -9.50 4.62
N PHE A 140 5.71 -10.48 3.76
CA PHE A 140 6.24 -11.83 3.88
C PHE A 140 7.35 -12.09 2.86
N ASP A 141 8.23 -13.04 3.17
CA ASP A 141 9.19 -13.59 2.23
C ASP A 141 8.49 -14.55 1.26
N ASP A 142 8.95 -14.60 0.01
CA ASP A 142 8.37 -15.45 -1.05
C ASP A 142 8.36 -16.95 -0.67
N ALA A 143 9.22 -17.37 0.24
CA ALA A 143 9.25 -18.74 0.76
C ALA A 143 7.92 -19.21 1.38
N ILE A 144 7.03 -18.29 1.79
CA ILE A 144 5.70 -18.61 2.33
C ILE A 144 4.85 -19.44 1.35
N PHE A 145 5.01 -19.21 0.03
CA PHE A 145 4.25 -19.95 -0.98
C PHE A 145 4.57 -21.43 -0.95
N GLU A 146 5.85 -21.79 -0.93
CA GLU A 146 6.30 -23.19 -0.92
C GLU A 146 6.18 -23.83 0.47
N GLU A 147 6.69 -23.14 1.49
CA GLU A 147 6.88 -23.72 2.82
C GLU A 147 5.60 -23.75 3.67
N LEU A 148 4.63 -22.86 3.41
CA LEU A 148 3.33 -22.86 4.09
C LEU A 148 2.21 -23.28 3.16
N PHE A 149 1.96 -22.51 2.09
CA PHE A 149 0.74 -22.67 1.29
C PHE A 149 0.74 -24.00 0.54
N TRP A 150 1.85 -24.37 -0.08
CA TRP A 150 1.97 -25.67 -0.74
C TRP A 150 2.19 -26.81 0.28
N THR A 151 3.20 -26.71 1.13
CA THR A 151 3.63 -27.80 2.02
C THR A 151 2.60 -28.20 3.07
N LYS A 152 1.76 -27.26 3.54
CA LYS A 152 0.68 -27.57 4.49
C LYS A 152 -0.70 -27.61 3.84
N TYR A 153 -1.04 -26.60 3.05
CA TYR A 153 -2.40 -26.43 2.53
C TYR A 153 -2.60 -26.99 1.13
N ARG A 154 -1.54 -27.46 0.45
CA ARG A 154 -1.57 -27.96 -0.93
C ARG A 154 -2.09 -26.93 -1.95
N LEU A 155 -1.94 -25.64 -1.63
CA LEU A 155 -2.32 -24.54 -2.50
C LEU A 155 -1.14 -24.19 -3.39
N ARG A 156 -1.26 -24.51 -4.68
CA ARG A 156 -0.28 -24.14 -5.70
C ARG A 156 -0.38 -22.65 -6.00
N LYS A 157 0.77 -21.97 -6.02
CA LYS A 157 0.85 -20.53 -6.26
C LYS A 157 0.29 -20.13 -7.62
N GLU A 158 0.49 -21.00 -8.62
CA GLU A 158 0.10 -20.84 -10.02
C GLU A 158 -1.43 -20.77 -10.20
N GLU A 159 -2.17 -21.36 -9.27
CA GLU A 159 -3.63 -21.44 -9.27
C GLU A 159 -4.29 -20.31 -8.48
N MET A 160 -3.53 -19.47 -7.78
CA MET A 160 -4.06 -18.38 -6.97
C MET A 160 -4.39 -17.17 -7.86
N VAL A 161 -5.58 -16.61 -7.70
CA VAL A 161 -6.07 -15.46 -8.51
C VAL A 161 -6.23 -14.18 -7.69
N LYS A 162 -6.40 -14.29 -6.36
CA LYS A 162 -6.48 -13.14 -5.46
C LYS A 162 -5.99 -13.51 -4.07
N MET A 163 -5.38 -12.56 -3.38
CA MET A 163 -5.05 -12.66 -1.97
C MET A 163 -5.58 -11.45 -1.21
N ASN A 164 -5.91 -11.63 0.06
CA ASN A 164 -6.25 -10.53 0.96
C ASN A 164 -5.85 -10.83 2.40
N ILE A 165 -5.76 -9.80 3.25
CA ILE A 165 -5.55 -9.98 4.69
C ILE A 165 -6.59 -9.15 5.45
N LYS A 166 -7.57 -9.85 6.04
CA LYS A 166 -8.60 -9.26 6.92
C LYS A 166 -8.82 -10.17 8.12
N GLY A 167 -8.00 -10.01 9.15
CA GLY A 167 -7.98 -10.88 10.35
C GLY A 167 -7.40 -12.27 10.11
N VAL A 168 -7.55 -12.80 8.90
CA VAL A 168 -6.97 -14.03 8.35
C VAL A 168 -6.32 -13.74 6.99
N PHE A 169 -5.44 -14.63 6.53
CA PHE A 169 -4.89 -14.59 5.18
C PHE A 169 -5.85 -15.32 4.25
N GLN A 170 -6.42 -14.61 3.28
CA GLN A 170 -7.46 -15.07 2.38
C GLN A 170 -6.86 -15.35 1.00
N ILE A 171 -7.16 -16.51 0.42
CA ILE A 171 -6.67 -16.92 -0.90
C ILE A 171 -7.84 -17.42 -1.74
N TRP A 172 -7.98 -16.88 -2.95
CA TRP A 172 -8.94 -17.34 -3.96
C TRP A 172 -8.19 -18.07 -5.07
N MET A 173 -8.73 -19.21 -5.48
CA MET A 173 -8.14 -20.11 -6.47
C MET A 173 -8.91 -20.03 -7.80
N ARG A 174 -8.24 -20.39 -8.90
CA ARG A 174 -8.81 -20.38 -10.26
C ARG A 174 -10.01 -21.32 -10.42
N ASN A 175 -10.04 -22.41 -9.66
CA ASN A 175 -11.16 -23.35 -9.64
C ASN A 175 -12.39 -22.84 -8.86
N GLY A 176 -12.31 -21.63 -8.26
CA GLY A 176 -13.36 -21.03 -7.46
C GLY A 176 -13.24 -21.27 -5.95
N ASP A 177 -12.26 -22.07 -5.50
CA ASP A 177 -12.07 -22.35 -4.08
C ASP A 177 -11.60 -21.11 -3.31
N TYR A 178 -12.01 -21.05 -2.04
CA TYR A 178 -11.66 -20.01 -1.09
C TYR A 178 -11.03 -20.63 0.16
N HIS A 179 -9.87 -20.10 0.55
CA HIS A 179 -9.12 -20.58 1.71
C HIS A 179 -8.80 -19.43 2.67
N GLU A 180 -8.97 -19.72 3.97
CA GLU A 180 -8.50 -18.86 5.05
C GLU A 180 -7.34 -19.56 5.79
N ILE A 181 -6.23 -18.86 5.91
CA ILE A 181 -5.04 -19.30 6.63
C ILE A 181 -4.85 -18.39 7.84
N ASN A 182 -4.58 -19.01 9.00
CA ASN A 182 -4.36 -18.27 10.23
C ASN A 182 -3.09 -17.41 10.11
N LEU A 183 -3.22 -16.09 10.28
CA LEU A 183 -2.08 -15.17 10.18
C LEU A 183 -0.93 -15.48 11.14
N LYS A 184 -1.22 -16.11 12.29
CA LYS A 184 -0.17 -16.52 13.23
C LYS A 184 0.79 -17.53 12.60
N GLU A 185 0.31 -18.38 11.70
CA GLU A 185 1.15 -19.32 10.98
C GLU A 185 2.05 -18.60 9.98
N CYS A 186 1.50 -17.61 9.27
CA CYS A 186 2.25 -16.80 8.30
C CYS A 186 3.40 -16.01 8.95
N HIS A 187 3.37 -15.78 10.27
CA HIS A 187 4.37 -14.96 10.95
C HIS A 187 5.81 -15.46 10.83
N ALA A 188 6.02 -16.77 10.66
CA ALA A 188 7.36 -17.33 10.48
C ALA A 188 8.08 -16.80 9.22
N TRP A 189 7.33 -16.33 8.23
CA TRP A 189 7.83 -15.72 7.00
C TRP A 189 7.76 -14.20 7.01
N THR A 190 7.57 -13.56 8.16
CA THR A 190 7.58 -12.09 8.25
C THR A 190 8.98 -11.58 7.90
N ARG A 191 9.10 -10.65 6.95
CA ARG A 191 10.38 -9.99 6.67
C ARG A 191 10.97 -9.38 7.93
N GLU A 192 12.26 -9.59 8.15
CA GLU A 192 12.91 -9.18 9.40
C GLU A 192 12.81 -7.68 9.69
N GLY A 193 12.87 -6.82 8.67
CA GLY A 193 12.67 -5.38 8.83
C GLY A 193 11.28 -5.00 9.37
N CYS A 194 10.24 -5.80 9.08
CA CYS A 194 8.88 -5.53 9.55
C CYS A 194 8.72 -5.77 11.06
N ASN A 195 9.61 -6.57 11.67
CA ASN A 195 9.64 -6.78 13.13
C ASN A 195 10.12 -5.55 13.90
N HIS A 196 10.61 -4.53 13.20
CA HIS A 196 11.11 -3.29 13.77
C HIS A 196 10.40 -2.04 13.22
N CYS A 197 9.39 -2.21 12.35
CA CYS A 197 8.71 -1.08 11.72
C CYS A 197 7.69 -0.43 12.66
N PRO A 198 7.80 0.89 12.94
CA PRO A 198 6.91 1.58 13.88
C PRO A 198 5.65 2.14 13.23
N ASP A 199 5.53 2.08 11.91
CA ASP A 199 4.55 2.84 11.14
C ASP A 199 3.61 1.91 10.39
N PHE A 200 2.37 1.82 10.88
CA PHE A 200 1.28 1.14 10.19
C PHE A 200 0.58 2.04 9.18
N ALA A 201 0.45 3.33 9.50
CA ALA A 201 -0.48 4.24 8.85
C ALA A 201 0.17 5.01 7.67
N ALA A 202 1.43 4.73 7.35
CA ALA A 202 2.22 5.44 6.35
C ALA A 202 2.26 6.95 6.62
N GLU A 203 2.73 7.32 7.80
CA GLU A 203 2.60 8.67 8.38
C GLU A 203 3.34 9.78 7.60
N HIS A 204 4.26 9.39 6.71
CA HIS A 204 5.05 10.31 5.90
C HIS A 204 4.52 10.51 4.46
N ALA A 205 3.38 9.91 4.11
CA ALA A 205 2.77 10.08 2.79
C ALA A 205 2.04 11.45 2.66
N ASP A 206 1.73 11.85 1.43
CA ASP A 206 0.76 12.92 1.15
C ASP A 206 -0.67 12.43 1.41
N ILE A 207 -0.93 11.20 0.96
CA ILE A 207 -2.20 10.47 1.11
C ILE A 207 -1.85 9.06 1.59
N SER A 208 -2.44 8.60 2.69
CA SER A 208 -2.35 7.21 3.11
C SER A 208 -3.66 6.48 2.91
N THR A 209 -3.60 5.21 2.56
CA THR A 209 -4.72 4.44 2.07
C THR A 209 -4.64 2.97 2.46
N GLY A 210 -5.77 2.36 2.82
CA GLY A 210 -5.84 0.92 3.02
C GLY A 210 -7.23 0.37 3.27
N GLY A 211 -7.41 -0.91 2.93
CA GLY A 211 -8.58 -1.70 3.24
C GLY A 211 -8.66 -2.11 4.70
N ILE A 212 -9.25 -1.26 5.53
CA ILE A 212 -9.58 -1.61 6.90
C ILE A 212 -11.05 -1.26 7.19
N GLY A 213 -11.68 -1.99 8.11
CA GLY A 213 -13.11 -1.88 8.37
C GLY A 213 -13.89 -3.04 7.77
N GLU A 214 -15.20 -3.00 7.92
CA GLU A 214 -16.11 -4.09 7.53
C GLU A 214 -16.48 -4.02 6.04
N ASN A 215 -16.32 -2.86 5.40
CA ASN A 215 -16.74 -2.64 4.03
C ASN A 215 -15.56 -2.78 3.04
N ASN A 216 -15.56 -3.88 2.28
CA ASN A 216 -14.52 -4.18 1.30
C ASN A 216 -14.53 -3.24 0.07
N ASP A 217 -15.64 -2.54 -0.16
CA ASP A 217 -15.83 -1.70 -1.35
C ASP A 217 -15.32 -0.26 -1.14
N TRP A 218 -14.80 0.03 0.06
CA TRP A 218 -14.34 1.36 0.44
C TRP A 218 -12.91 1.30 0.99
N THR A 219 -12.16 2.32 0.68
CA THR A 219 -10.78 2.49 1.11
C THR A 219 -10.70 3.57 2.17
N LEU A 220 -10.13 3.25 3.34
CA LEU A 220 -9.80 4.27 4.31
C LEU A 220 -8.73 5.19 3.72
N THR A 221 -9.02 6.48 3.67
CA THR A 221 -8.20 7.52 3.05
C THR A 221 -7.83 8.55 4.11
N ILE A 222 -6.54 8.73 4.36
CA ILE A 222 -5.99 9.66 5.34
C ILE A 222 -5.24 10.74 4.55
N VAL A 223 -5.78 11.95 4.53
CA VAL A 223 -5.16 13.11 3.88
C VAL A 223 -4.19 13.74 4.86
N ARG A 224 -2.90 13.82 4.49
CA ARG A 224 -1.84 14.29 5.41
C ARG A 224 -1.32 15.67 5.06
N THR A 225 -1.00 15.89 3.80
CA THR A 225 -0.41 17.15 3.31
C THR A 225 -1.43 17.99 2.56
N GLU A 226 -1.08 19.26 2.30
CA GLU A 226 -1.93 20.12 1.48
C GLU A 226 -2.01 19.61 0.04
N LEU A 227 -0.91 19.08 -0.51
CA LEU A 227 -0.91 18.44 -1.82
C LEU A 227 -1.90 17.25 -1.85
N GLY A 228 -1.83 16.37 -0.86
CA GLY A 228 -2.77 15.24 -0.76
C GLY A 228 -4.23 15.71 -0.69
N ARG A 229 -4.49 16.82 0.01
CA ARG A 229 -5.82 17.42 0.10
C ARG A 229 -6.30 17.95 -1.24
N GLN A 230 -5.45 18.68 -1.97
CA GLN A 230 -5.76 19.20 -3.29
C GLN A 230 -6.10 18.08 -4.28
N VAL A 231 -5.33 16.98 -4.27
CA VAL A 231 -5.59 15.81 -5.11
C VAL A 231 -6.94 15.18 -4.77
N ILE A 232 -7.19 14.80 -3.50
CA ILE A 232 -8.44 14.12 -3.13
C ILE A 232 -9.67 15.02 -3.35
N MET A 233 -9.58 16.30 -3.04
CA MET A 233 -10.70 17.24 -3.27
C MET A 233 -10.95 17.48 -4.76
N GLY A 234 -9.89 17.58 -5.58
CA GLY A 234 -10.02 17.68 -7.04
C GLY A 234 -10.71 16.45 -7.61
N MET A 235 -10.31 15.26 -7.17
CA MET A 235 -10.93 14.00 -7.59
C MET A 235 -12.41 13.88 -7.18
N LEU A 236 -12.78 14.37 -6.00
CA LEU A 236 -14.19 14.42 -5.57
C LEU A 236 -15.00 15.41 -6.41
N ALA A 237 -14.44 16.58 -6.72
CA ALA A 237 -15.09 17.60 -7.53
C ALA A 237 -15.31 17.12 -8.98
N ASP A 238 -14.36 16.39 -9.54
CA ASP A 238 -14.44 15.81 -10.88
C ASP A 238 -15.30 14.53 -10.93
N GLY A 239 -15.75 14.03 -9.77
CA GLY A 239 -16.59 12.84 -9.69
C GLY A 239 -15.89 11.53 -10.07
N VAL A 240 -14.55 11.48 -10.04
CA VAL A 240 -13.78 10.25 -10.31
C VAL A 240 -13.71 9.30 -9.12
N ILE A 241 -13.98 9.84 -7.92
CA ILE A 241 -14.17 9.06 -6.69
C ILE A 241 -15.43 9.50 -5.97
N GLU A 242 -16.03 8.56 -5.25
CA GLU A 242 -17.03 8.82 -4.23
C GLU A 242 -16.33 8.93 -2.86
N GLY A 243 -16.84 9.79 -1.98
CA GLY A 243 -16.29 9.99 -0.65
C GLY A 243 -17.38 10.14 0.40
N ARG A 244 -17.11 9.60 1.60
CA ARG A 244 -17.90 9.86 2.80
C ARG A 244 -16.99 10.11 4.01
N PRO A 245 -17.47 10.83 5.03
CA PRO A 245 -16.72 11.06 6.26
C PRO A 245 -16.19 9.77 6.89
N GLY A 246 -14.96 9.77 7.38
CA GLY A 246 -14.35 8.58 7.99
C GLY A 246 -15.04 8.10 9.27
N ASP A 247 -15.72 9.00 9.99
CA ASP A 247 -16.53 8.69 11.17
C ASP A 247 -17.82 7.89 10.84
N SER A 248 -18.16 7.73 9.56
CA SER A 248 -19.18 6.78 9.12
C SER A 248 -18.79 5.31 9.28
N ASP A 249 -17.52 5.00 9.57
CA ASP A 249 -17.03 3.70 10.04
C ASP A 249 -16.09 3.87 11.25
N PRO A 250 -16.65 4.07 12.46
CA PRO A 250 -15.84 4.24 13.67
C PRO A 250 -15.00 3.00 14.00
N GLY A 251 -15.40 1.82 13.51
CA GLY A 251 -14.66 0.57 13.67
C GLY A 251 -13.33 0.58 12.91
N ALA A 252 -13.35 1.03 11.65
CA ALA A 252 -12.15 1.23 10.84
C ALA A 252 -11.17 2.21 11.50
N ILE A 253 -11.66 3.34 12.01
CA ILE A 253 -10.83 4.35 12.70
C ILE A 253 -10.21 3.79 13.98
N ALA A 254 -10.99 3.11 14.82
CA ALA A 254 -10.49 2.49 16.03
C ALA A 254 -9.44 1.41 15.71
N LEU A 255 -9.67 0.60 14.67
CA LEU A 255 -8.74 -0.42 14.22
C LEU A 255 -7.43 0.20 13.70
N MET A 256 -7.50 1.28 12.92
CA MET A 256 -6.32 2.02 12.47
C MET A 256 -5.44 2.46 13.65
N HIS A 257 -6.05 3.09 14.66
CA HIS A 257 -5.32 3.56 15.83
C HIS A 257 -4.70 2.40 16.62
N LYS A 258 -5.44 1.30 16.77
CA LYS A 258 -4.95 0.09 17.44
C LYS A 258 -3.76 -0.54 16.70
N LEU A 259 -3.83 -0.65 15.38
CA LEU A 259 -2.75 -1.22 14.57
C LEU A 259 -1.52 -0.30 14.53
N ALA A 260 -1.72 1.02 14.47
CA ALA A 260 -0.63 2.00 14.59
C ALA A 260 0.07 1.90 15.95
N ALA A 261 -0.68 1.79 17.05
CA ALA A 261 -0.10 1.56 18.37
C ALA A 261 0.72 0.27 18.41
N LYS A 262 0.16 -0.85 17.94
CA LYS A 262 0.87 -2.13 17.87
C LYS A 262 2.13 -2.09 17.02
N SER A 263 2.16 -1.32 15.94
CA SER A 263 3.37 -1.18 15.11
C SER A 263 4.45 -0.42 15.88
N ARG A 264 4.09 0.69 16.54
CA ARG A 264 5.04 1.46 17.37
C ARG A 264 5.66 0.65 18.51
N GLU A 265 4.91 -0.29 19.08
CA GLU A 265 5.43 -1.18 20.13
C GLU A 265 6.61 -2.05 19.65
N ARG A 266 6.72 -2.30 18.35
CA ARG A 266 7.81 -3.08 17.74
C ARG A 266 9.11 -2.29 17.61
N TRP A 267 9.05 -0.97 17.75
CA TRP A 267 10.24 -0.14 17.61
C TRP A 267 11.28 -0.52 18.66
N PRO A 268 12.52 -0.81 18.26
CA PRO A 268 13.53 -1.27 19.21
C PRO A 268 13.83 -0.26 20.31
N ASP A 269 14.06 -0.75 21.53
CA ASP A 269 14.45 0.10 22.68
C ASP A 269 15.80 0.79 22.48
N TRP A 270 16.69 0.19 21.69
CA TRP A 270 18.01 0.76 21.36
C TRP A 270 17.94 1.85 20.28
N ALA A 271 16.82 1.97 19.56
CA ALA A 271 16.64 2.94 18.48
C ALA A 271 16.10 4.27 19.02
N ASN A 272 15.97 5.28 18.15
CA ASN A 272 15.51 6.61 18.57
C ASN A 272 14.14 6.54 19.28
N PRO A 273 14.03 6.92 20.56
CA PRO A 273 12.80 6.72 21.33
C PRO A 273 11.64 7.58 20.83
N THR A 274 11.89 8.62 20.02
CA THR A 274 10.83 9.50 19.51
C THR A 274 9.83 8.77 18.60
N ALA A 275 10.21 7.66 17.97
CA ALA A 275 9.30 6.86 17.16
C ALA A 275 8.20 6.17 18.00
N ARG A 276 8.45 5.95 19.30
CA ARG A 276 7.50 5.34 20.26
C ARG A 276 6.58 6.35 20.94
N VAL A 277 6.75 7.65 20.67
CA VAL A 277 5.96 8.72 21.27
C VAL A 277 4.47 8.48 21.02
N GLY A 278 3.67 8.58 22.07
CA GLY A 278 2.21 8.35 22.06
C GLY A 278 1.78 6.97 22.57
N LEU A 279 2.69 6.01 22.74
CA LEU A 279 2.35 4.77 23.45
C LEU A 279 2.11 5.05 24.94
N PRO A 280 1.08 4.44 25.57
CA PRO A 280 0.93 4.50 27.02
C PRO A 280 2.18 3.91 27.68
N VAL A 281 2.71 4.60 28.68
CA VAL A 281 3.81 4.06 29.51
C VAL A 281 3.27 2.82 30.20
N LYS A 282 3.81 1.63 29.88
CA LYS A 282 3.48 0.42 30.65
C LYS A 282 4.05 0.64 32.06
N ALA A 283 3.17 0.75 33.05
CA ALA A 283 3.61 0.66 34.45
C ALA A 283 4.26 -0.72 34.63
N GLY A 284 5.51 -0.71 35.08
CA GLY A 284 6.29 -1.92 35.38
C GLY A 284 5.80 -2.62 36.64
#